data_AF-A0A3M1H7Z9-F1
#
_entry.id   AF-A0A3M1H7Z9-F1
#
_cell.length_a   1.000
_cell.length_b   1.000
_cell.length_c   1.000
_cell.angle_alpha   90.00
_cell.angle_beta   90.00
_cell.angle_gamma   90.00
#
_symmetry.space_group_name_H-M   'P 1'
#
loop_
_entity.id
_entity.type
_entity.pdbx_description
1 polymer ?
#
loop_
_entity_poly.entity_id
_entity_poly.type
_entity_poly.pdbx_seq_one_letter_code
_entity_poly.pdbx_strand_id
1 'polypeptide(L)'
;RIISKREIQIEDPVIREKLGNIRFCSITFRLFKIQGLEDLCEDYGHIAVYKGGLAESPHSFKLDGGHIFEKNRPERVCGNTALMLSKTRFADYFKVLGSFEEHFGLFPGCGNQDDFLEKDTPCC
;
A
#
# COMPACT_ATOMS: atom_id res chain seq x y z
N ARG A 1 -3.08 -4.11 -3.41
CA ARG A 1 -2.81 -3.10 -2.34
C ARG A 1 -4.14 -2.51 -1.86
N ILE A 2 -4.28 -2.21 -0.56
CA ILE A 2 -5.47 -1.56 0.02
C ILE A 2 -5.26 -0.03 0.01
N ILE A 3 -6.16 0.71 -0.63
CA ILE A 3 -6.12 2.18 -0.70
C ILE A 3 -6.91 2.81 0.44
N SER A 4 -8.08 2.26 0.71
CA SER A 4 -8.97 2.68 1.79
C SER A 4 -9.82 1.50 2.24
N LYS A 5 -10.16 1.48 3.52
CA LYS A 5 -11.02 0.48 4.15
C LYS A 5 -11.92 1.20 5.15
N ARG A 6 -13.21 0.85 5.15
CA ARG A 6 -14.15 1.28 6.20
C ARG A 6 -15.11 0.15 6.52
N GLU A 7 -15.49 0.03 7.79
CA GLU A 7 -16.55 -0.87 8.21
C GLU A 7 -17.91 -0.32 7.76
N ILE A 8 -18.83 -1.23 7.45
CA ILE A 8 -20.23 -0.94 7.14
C ILE A 8 -21.06 -1.50 8.28
N GLN A 9 -21.71 -0.61 9.03
CA GLN A 9 -22.65 -1.00 10.06
C GLN A 9 -23.99 -1.35 9.41
N ILE A 10 -24.56 -2.49 9.80
CA ILE A 10 -25.93 -2.87 9.44
C ILE A 10 -26.82 -2.38 10.57
N GLU A 11 -27.70 -1.42 10.28
CA GLU A 11 -28.53 -0.77 11.30
C GLU A 11 -29.86 -1.50 11.54
N ASP A 12 -30.38 -2.19 10.52
CA ASP A 12 -31.64 -2.92 10.61
C ASP A 12 -31.50 -4.15 11.53
N PRO A 13 -32.28 -4.24 12.62
CA PRO A 13 -32.15 -5.30 13.60
C PRO A 13 -32.56 -6.68 13.07
N VAL A 14 -33.55 -6.75 12.16
CA VAL A 14 -34.01 -8.01 11.56
C VAL A 14 -32.93 -8.57 10.64
N ILE A 15 -32.25 -7.70 9.90
CA ILE A 15 -31.13 -8.10 9.06
C ILE A 15 -29.92 -8.48 9.93
N ARG A 16 -29.61 -7.72 10.98
CA ARG A 16 -28.52 -8.06 11.92
C ARG A 16 -28.70 -9.43 12.56
N GLU A 17 -29.91 -9.77 13.00
CA GLU A 17 -30.21 -11.07 13.59
C GLU A 17 -29.90 -12.22 12.61
N LYS A 18 -30.27 -12.06 11.35
CA LYS A 18 -29.97 -13.05 10.29
C LYS A 18 -28.48 -13.17 9.98
N LEU A 19 -27.73 -12.08 10.11
CA LEU A 19 -26.30 -12.02 9.79
C LEU A 19 -25.41 -12.51 10.94
N GLY A 20 -25.91 -12.52 12.17
CA GLY A 20 -25.13 -12.90 13.35
C GLY A 20 -23.85 -12.06 13.49
N ASN A 21 -22.68 -12.71 13.49
CA ASN A 21 -21.38 -12.08 13.71
C ASN A 21 -20.66 -11.63 12.41
N ILE A 22 -21.33 -11.67 11.25
CA ILE A 22 -20.73 -11.26 9.97
C ILE A 22 -20.52 -9.74 9.96
N ARG A 23 -19.28 -9.31 9.69
CA ARG A 23 -18.91 -7.90 9.52
C ARG A 23 -18.77 -7.57 8.03
N PHE A 24 -19.23 -6.37 7.66
CA PHE A 24 -19.16 -5.87 6.28
C PHE A 24 -18.14 -4.73 6.19
N CYS A 25 -17.44 -4.65 5.07
CA CYS A 25 -16.51 -3.56 4.83
C CYS A 25 -16.55 -3.11 3.36
N SER A 26 -16.29 -1.82 3.16
CA SER A 26 -16.03 -1.24 1.84
C SER A 26 -14.52 -1.06 1.72
N ILE A 27 -13.91 -1.80 0.79
CA ILE A 27 -12.46 -1.74 0.54
C ILE A 27 -12.20 -1.30 -0.90
N THR A 28 -11.35 -0.30 -1.07
CA THR A 28 -10.83 0.09 -2.38
C THR A 28 -9.49 -0.57 -2.59
N PHE A 29 -9.43 -1.50 -3.54
CA PHE A 29 -8.18 -2.15 -3.94
C PHE A 29 -7.56 -1.47 -5.15
N ARG A 30 -6.23 -1.43 -5.17
CA ARG A 30 -5.43 -1.16 -6.37
C ARG A 30 -4.69 -2.45 -6.73
N LEU A 31 -5.01 -2.98 -7.91
CA LEU A 31 -4.45 -4.20 -8.46
C LEU A 31 -3.61 -3.86 -9.69
N PHE A 32 -2.39 -4.37 -9.73
CA PHE A 32 -1.46 -4.15 -10.83
C PHE A 32 -1.25 -5.46 -11.57
N LYS A 33 -1.28 -5.40 -12.91
CA LYS A 33 -0.87 -6.52 -13.76
C LYS A 33 0.58 -6.30 -14.18
N ILE A 34 1.51 -6.88 -13.44
CA ILE A 34 2.96 -6.77 -13.66
C ILE A 34 3.56 -8.18 -13.52
N GLN A 35 4.42 -8.57 -14.45
CA GLN A 35 5.17 -9.82 -14.35
C GLN A 35 6.31 -9.68 -13.33
N GLY A 36 6.56 -10.73 -12.54
CA GLY A 36 7.62 -10.74 -11.53
C GLY A 36 7.22 -10.13 -10.18
N LEU A 37 5.92 -9.90 -9.94
CA LEU A 37 5.44 -9.64 -8.58
C LEU A 37 5.54 -10.92 -7.74
N GLU A 38 5.95 -10.76 -6.50
CA GLU A 38 6.09 -11.82 -5.50
C GLU A 38 4.95 -11.74 -4.48
N ASP A 39 4.67 -12.84 -3.77
CA ASP A 39 3.61 -12.88 -2.76
C ASP A 39 3.98 -12.05 -1.51
N LEU A 40 5.26 -12.06 -1.14
CA LEU A 40 5.80 -11.36 0.02
C LEU A 40 6.47 -10.05 -0.37
N CYS A 41 6.71 -9.19 0.62
CA CYS A 41 7.49 -7.98 0.41
C CYS A 41 8.99 -8.29 0.56
N GLU A 42 9.65 -8.63 -0.53
CA GLU A 42 11.09 -8.92 -0.54
C GLU A 42 11.93 -7.64 -0.65
N ASP A 43 13.07 -7.61 0.06
CA ASP A 43 14.04 -6.52 0.08
C ASP A 43 15.17 -6.80 -0.90
N TYR A 44 15.31 -5.91 -1.87
CA TYR A 44 16.40 -5.90 -2.86
C TYR A 44 17.20 -4.59 -2.78
N GLY A 45 17.09 -3.85 -1.67
CA GLY A 45 17.81 -2.58 -1.48
C GLY A 45 17.31 -1.43 -2.34
N HIS A 46 16.11 -1.53 -2.92
CA HIS A 46 15.57 -0.49 -3.80
C HIS A 46 15.25 0.81 -3.04
N ILE A 47 15.47 1.94 -3.72
CA ILE A 47 15.09 3.28 -3.27
C ILE A 47 14.19 3.91 -4.34
N ALA A 48 13.09 4.53 -3.90
CA ALA A 48 12.19 5.29 -4.76
C ALA A 48 12.19 6.77 -4.36
N VAL A 49 12.18 7.65 -5.35
CA VAL A 49 12.03 9.11 -5.18
C VAL A 49 10.86 9.57 -6.04
N TYR A 50 9.86 10.20 -5.42
CA TYR A 50 8.79 10.86 -6.16
C TYR A 50 9.31 12.20 -6.72
N LYS A 51 9.30 12.37 -8.05
CA LYS A 51 9.79 13.57 -8.72
C LYS A 51 8.76 14.71 -8.73
N GLY A 52 7.51 14.45 -8.36
CA GLY A 52 6.40 15.38 -8.58
C GLY A 52 5.87 15.30 -10.02
N GLY A 53 5.02 16.25 -10.39
CA GLY A 53 4.49 16.40 -11.75
C GLY A 53 3.10 15.79 -11.96
N LEU A 54 2.57 15.03 -10.99
CA LEU A 54 1.16 14.65 -10.99
C LEU A 54 0.32 15.80 -10.45
N ALA A 55 -0.62 16.32 -11.25
CA ALA A 55 -1.41 17.51 -10.91
C ALA A 55 -2.22 17.32 -9.61
N GLU A 56 -2.80 16.14 -9.41
CA GLU A 56 -3.57 15.77 -8.22
C GLU A 56 -2.69 15.47 -6.98
N SER A 57 -1.38 15.50 -7.13
CA SER A 57 -0.43 15.09 -6.08
C SER A 57 0.87 15.90 -6.16
N PRO A 58 0.82 17.23 -6.09
CA PRO A 58 1.98 18.09 -6.39
C PRO A 58 3.11 17.95 -5.35
N HIS A 59 2.79 17.60 -4.11
CA HIS A 59 3.72 17.57 -2.98
C HIS A 59 4.05 16.16 -2.48
N SER A 60 3.09 15.23 -2.54
CA SER A 60 3.27 13.84 -2.14
C SER A 60 2.34 12.93 -2.93
N PHE A 61 2.74 11.67 -3.08
CA PHE A 61 1.96 10.64 -3.76
C PHE A 61 1.68 9.47 -2.81
N LYS A 62 0.39 9.13 -2.64
CA LYS A 62 -0.05 7.97 -1.86
C LYS A 62 -0.28 6.76 -2.78
N LEU A 63 0.58 5.76 -2.67
CA LEU A 63 0.42 4.51 -3.44
C LEU A 63 -0.65 3.62 -2.82
N ASP A 64 -0.66 3.50 -1.49
CA ASP A 64 -1.60 2.72 -0.67
C ASP A 64 -1.58 3.18 0.80
N GLY A 65 -2.17 2.42 1.73
CA GLY A 65 -2.20 2.74 3.16
C GLY A 65 -0.83 2.86 3.83
N GLY A 66 0.18 2.11 3.37
CA GLY A 66 1.52 2.06 3.97
C GLY A 66 2.60 2.84 3.20
N HIS A 67 2.27 3.42 2.04
CA HIS A 67 3.25 4.08 1.18
C HIS A 67 2.81 5.50 0.79
N ILE A 68 3.47 6.49 1.38
CA ILE A 68 3.34 7.91 1.04
C ILE A 68 4.74 8.42 0.68
N PHE A 69 4.89 8.92 -0.55
CA PHE A 69 6.17 9.43 -1.05
C PHE A 69 6.10 10.95 -1.14
N GLU A 70 6.90 11.64 -0.32
CA GLU A 70 7.09 13.08 -0.45
C GLU A 70 7.96 13.42 -1.65
N LYS A 71 7.66 14.54 -2.32
CA LYS A 71 8.41 14.99 -3.49
C LYS A 71 9.88 15.21 -3.13
N ASN A 72 10.77 14.66 -3.96
CA ASN A 72 12.23 14.70 -3.86
C ASN A 72 12.82 14.02 -2.61
N ARG A 73 12.02 13.36 -1.78
CA ARG A 73 12.49 12.58 -0.63
C ARG A 73 12.73 11.13 -1.04
N PRO A 74 13.94 10.58 -0.83
CA PRO A 74 14.21 9.17 -1.07
C PRO A 74 13.62 8.30 0.04
N GLU A 75 12.95 7.22 -0.37
CA GLU A 75 12.37 6.24 0.54
C GLU A 75 12.78 4.83 0.12
N ARG A 76 13.11 3.96 1.08
CA ARG A 76 13.39 2.53 0.81
C ARG A 76 12.08 1.82 0.48
N VAL A 77 12.12 0.89 -0.47
CA VAL A 77 10.94 0.15 -0.91
C VAL A 77 11.27 -1.32 -1.16
N CYS A 78 10.28 -2.19 -0.99
CA CYS A 78 10.39 -3.60 -1.39
C CYS A 78 10.37 -3.74 -2.92
N GLY A 79 10.81 -4.90 -3.42
CA GLY A 79 10.88 -5.23 -4.85
C GLY A 79 9.54 -5.04 -5.56
N ASN A 80 8.45 -5.51 -4.95
CA ASN A 80 7.10 -5.32 -5.46
C ASN A 80 6.72 -3.83 -5.66
N THR A 81 7.03 -2.98 -4.69
CA THR A 81 6.77 -1.52 -4.80
C THR A 81 7.68 -0.88 -5.84
N ALA A 82 8.95 -1.31 -5.94
CA ALA A 82 9.86 -0.86 -6.99
C ALA A 82 9.30 -1.18 -8.40
N LEU A 83 8.75 -2.38 -8.60
CA LEU A 83 8.08 -2.76 -9.85
C LEU A 83 6.82 -1.92 -10.11
N MET A 84 5.96 -1.72 -9.11
CA MET A 84 4.75 -0.90 -9.25
C MET A 84 5.07 0.53 -9.69
N LEU A 85 6.14 1.12 -9.16
CA LEU A 85 6.55 2.49 -9.46
C LEU A 85 7.30 2.61 -10.79
N SER A 86 8.02 1.56 -11.22
CA SER A 86 8.87 1.61 -12.43
C SER A 86 8.26 0.96 -13.68
N LYS A 87 7.27 0.07 -13.54
CA LYS A 87 6.68 -0.72 -14.64
C LYS A 87 5.23 -0.36 -14.96
N THR A 88 4.78 0.80 -14.51
CA THR A 88 3.43 1.31 -14.75
C THR A 88 3.47 2.76 -15.20
N ARG A 89 2.29 3.39 -15.39
CA ARG A 89 2.18 4.84 -15.65
C ARG A 89 2.85 5.74 -14.59
N PHE A 90 3.25 5.20 -13.45
CA PHE A 90 3.97 5.95 -12.42
C PHE A 90 5.46 6.15 -12.75
N ALA A 91 6.02 5.41 -13.70
CA ALA A 91 7.44 5.47 -14.05
C ALA A 91 7.90 6.89 -14.40
N ASP A 92 7.06 7.67 -15.07
CA ASP A 92 7.37 9.04 -15.47
C ASP A 92 7.51 9.99 -14.28
N TYR A 93 6.88 9.66 -13.15
CA TYR A 93 6.86 10.49 -11.93
C TYR A 93 7.81 10.01 -10.85
N PHE A 94 8.42 8.84 -11.01
CA PHE A 94 9.36 8.28 -10.03
C PHE A 94 10.76 8.13 -10.60
N LYS A 95 11.74 8.17 -9.70
CA LYS A 95 13.09 7.65 -9.93
C LYS A 95 13.27 6.47 -8.99
N VAL A 96 13.45 5.27 -9.55
CA VAL A 96 13.71 4.05 -8.79
C VAL A 96 15.17 3.66 -9.02
N LEU A 97 15.88 3.41 -7.93
CA LEU A 97 17.30 3.04 -7.88
C LEU A 97 17.44 1.65 -7.26
N GLY A 98 18.38 0.86 -7.77
CA GLY A 98 18.64 -0.53 -7.33
C GLY A 98 18.55 -1.53 -8.49
N SER A 99 18.81 -2.80 -8.17
CA SER A 99 18.64 -3.95 -9.07
C SER A 99 18.04 -5.12 -8.29
N PHE A 100 17.62 -6.17 -8.99
CA PHE A 100 17.12 -7.42 -8.40
C PHE A 100 18.22 -8.48 -8.24
N GLU A 101 19.50 -8.08 -8.30
CA GLU A 101 20.64 -9.01 -8.29
C GLU A 101 21.00 -9.52 -6.90
N GLU A 102 20.77 -8.71 -5.86
CA GLU A 102 21.08 -9.06 -4.47
C GLU A 102 19.81 -8.99 -3.61
N HIS A 103 19.51 -10.08 -2.92
CA HIS A 103 18.34 -10.23 -2.06
C HIS A 103 18.77 -10.14 -0.59
N PHE A 104 18.15 -9.24 0.17
CA PHE A 104 18.46 -8.97 1.58
C PHE A 104 17.44 -9.60 2.55
N GLY A 105 16.53 -10.45 2.04
CA GLY A 105 15.46 -11.07 2.82
C GLY A 105 14.15 -10.28 2.80
N LEU A 106 13.33 -10.43 3.84
CA LEU A 106 12.04 -9.75 3.94
C LEU A 106 12.21 -8.25 4.22
N PHE A 107 11.47 -7.42 3.49
CA PHE A 107 11.43 -5.99 3.73
C PHE A 107 10.74 -5.67 5.06
N PRO A 108 11.40 -4.95 5.98
CA PRO A 108 10.88 -4.72 7.32
C PRO A 108 9.60 -3.90 7.29
N GLY A 109 8.60 -4.29 8.09
CA GLY A 109 7.36 -3.53 8.27
C GLY A 109 6.37 -3.60 7.11
N CYS A 110 6.62 -4.39 6.06
CA CYS A 110 5.68 -4.56 4.95
C CYS A 110 4.81 -5.81 5.18
N GLY A 111 3.51 -5.61 5.40
CA GLY A 111 2.52 -6.70 5.50
C GLY A 111 1.75 -6.82 6.82
N ASN A 112 2.06 -6.03 7.86
CA ASN A 112 1.41 -6.12 9.18
C ASN A 112 0.33 -5.04 9.40
N GLN A 113 -0.58 -4.82 8.45
CA GLN A 113 -1.72 -3.91 8.66
C GLN A 113 -3.07 -4.49 8.24
N ASP A 114 -3.20 -5.82 8.28
CA ASP A 114 -4.52 -6.46 8.26
C ASP A 114 -4.99 -6.78 9.67
N ASP A 115 -4.85 -5.82 10.60
CA ASP A 115 -5.64 -5.90 11.82
C ASP A 115 -7.06 -5.40 11.48
N PHE A 116 -8.00 -6.32 11.38
CA PHE A 116 -9.44 -6.00 11.34
C PHE A 116 -9.93 -5.45 12.71
N LEU A 117 -9.01 -5.34 13.67
CA LEU A 117 -9.20 -4.89 15.05
C LEU A 117 -8.23 -3.74 15.35
N GLU A 118 -8.28 -2.63 14.61
CA GLU A 118 -7.84 -1.37 15.22
C GLU A 118 -8.83 -1.07 16.36
N LYS A 119 -8.45 -1.45 17.58
CA LYS A 119 -8.99 -0.81 18.77
C LYS A 119 -8.42 0.60 18.79
N ASP A 120 -9.31 1.58 18.84
CA ASP A 120 -8.97 2.95 19.25
C ASP A 120 -8.08 2.86 20.49
N THR A 121 -6.78 3.04 20.31
CA THR A 121 -5.84 3.10 21.42
C THR A 121 -5.87 4.56 21.87
N PRO A 122 -6.40 4.86 23.06
CA PRO A 122 -6.35 6.22 23.57
C PRO A 122 -4.87 6.59 23.74
N CYS A 123 -4.49 7.75 23.20
CA CYS A 123 -3.19 8.34 23.43
C CYS A 123 -2.97 8.47 24.95
N CYS A 124 -1.97 7.75 25.47
CA CYS A 124 -1.29 8.14 26.70
C CYS A 124 -0.27 9.24 26.37
#